data_AF-A0A966XJ69-F1
#
_entry.id   AF-A0A966XJ69-F1
#
_cell.length_a   1.000
_cell.length_b   1.000
_cell.length_c   1.000
_cell.angle_alpha   90.00
_cell.angle_beta   90.00
_cell.angle_gamma   90.00
#
_symmetry.space_group_name_H-M   'P 1'
#
loop_
_entity.id
_entity.type
_entity.pdbx_description
1 polymer ?
#
loop_
_entity_poly.entity_id
_entity_poly.type
_entity_poly.pdbx_seq_one_letter_code
_entity_poly.pdbx_strand_id
1 'polypeptide(L)'
;MANIGGFIAKGQAIAGSANALGDLLPPSIGNPLKSFFGGGGQQTGSSYSSVNKFRASIAANNGLARLNRFFIDFNIPNSMRAHDDHGGVEDRAIIFDVPFLAESVNLPGVSFATTEIRRYGYGPIERKPYMPIFVDNTISFLGDGKGRMYKFLYTWMNTIIKFDEMPSGKTGSNNARPFEVDFKNDYSVDITIITVDEANNKIIELKLYDAYPIFMGDIQMNWGSNDDVMRIPVTFTFFNWKMQDIEINLAENDPKKNMSTFQKLQKIGSAVQTLAAIRKPNGVADIINAAGNAKIAVGGLSGF
;
A
#
# COMPACT_ATOMS: atom_id res chain seq x y z
N MET A 1 -27.91 -11.32 -100.63
CA MET A 1 -26.94 -11.16 -99.52
C MET A 1 -27.76 -11.23 -98.24
N ALA A 2 -27.81 -12.40 -97.57
CA ALA A 2 -27.09 -12.73 -96.32
C ALA A 2 -27.31 -11.67 -95.21
N ASN A 3 -27.67 -11.96 -93.95
CA ASN A 3 -27.56 -13.19 -93.17
C ASN A 3 -28.44 -13.16 -91.89
N ILE A 4 -28.94 -14.34 -91.56
CA ILE A 4 -29.40 -14.98 -90.31
C ILE A 4 -29.03 -14.30 -88.96
N GLY A 5 -30.00 -14.29 -88.02
CA GLY A 5 -29.80 -14.31 -86.57
C GLY A 5 -30.90 -13.57 -85.79
N GLY A 6 -31.64 -14.13 -84.84
CA GLY A 6 -31.66 -15.47 -84.27
C GLY A 6 -32.82 -15.55 -83.27
N PHE A 7 -33.65 -16.58 -83.40
CA PHE A 7 -34.59 -17.02 -82.38
C PHE A 7 -34.11 -18.40 -81.89
N ILE A 8 -34.45 -18.72 -80.63
CA ILE A 8 -34.42 -20.05 -79.98
C ILE A 8 -33.08 -20.45 -79.33
N ALA A 9 -33.03 -20.46 -77.98
CA ALA A 9 -33.07 -21.70 -77.19
C ALA A 9 -32.91 -21.46 -75.68
N LYS A 10 -33.58 -22.33 -74.93
CA LYS A 10 -33.65 -22.49 -73.47
C LYS A 10 -32.30 -22.86 -72.83
N GLY A 11 -32.16 -22.51 -71.55
CA GLY A 11 -31.76 -23.45 -70.49
C GLY A 11 -30.26 -23.72 -70.31
N GLN A 12 -29.87 -23.78 -69.03
CA GLN A 12 -28.60 -24.29 -68.49
C GLN A 12 -27.34 -23.42 -68.71
N ALA A 13 -26.98 -22.64 -67.68
CA ALA A 13 -25.60 -22.50 -67.16
C ALA A 13 -25.50 -21.29 -66.20
N ILE A 14 -25.97 -21.43 -64.95
CA ILE A 14 -25.51 -20.59 -63.83
C ILE A 14 -25.14 -21.55 -62.69
N ALA A 15 -24.11 -22.36 -62.94
CA ALA A 15 -23.52 -23.27 -61.97
C ALA A 15 -22.12 -23.64 -62.47
N GLY A 16 -21.13 -22.76 -62.30
CA GLY A 16 -19.78 -23.11 -62.76
C GLY A 16 -18.73 -22.01 -62.86
N SER A 17 -18.71 -21.00 -61.99
CA SER A 17 -17.55 -20.09 -61.94
C SER A 17 -17.20 -19.48 -60.58
N ALA A 18 -17.90 -19.82 -59.50
CA ALA A 18 -17.57 -19.33 -58.15
C ALA A 18 -16.57 -20.22 -57.37
N ASN A 19 -16.24 -21.42 -57.86
CA ASN A 19 -15.40 -22.39 -57.14
C ASN A 19 -13.94 -22.46 -57.62
N ALA A 20 -13.48 -21.56 -58.49
CA ALA A 20 -12.12 -21.61 -59.07
C ALA A 20 -11.18 -20.47 -58.60
N LEU A 21 -11.51 -19.77 -57.52
CA LEU A 21 -10.63 -18.75 -56.91
C LEU A 21 -10.41 -18.96 -55.40
N GLY A 22 -10.71 -20.15 -54.89
CA GLY A 22 -10.59 -20.49 -53.45
C GLY A 22 -9.29 -21.19 -53.04
N ASP A 23 -8.34 -21.42 -53.97
CA ASP A 23 -7.24 -22.38 -53.75
C ASP A 23 -5.83 -21.76 -53.78
N LEU A 24 -5.69 -20.49 -53.36
CA LEU A 24 -4.39 -19.81 -53.29
C LEU A 24 -4.09 -19.12 -51.94
N LEU A 25 -4.68 -19.60 -50.83
CA LEU A 25 -4.35 -19.10 -49.49
C LEU A 25 -4.08 -20.26 -48.51
N PRO A 26 -2.98 -20.22 -47.73
CA PRO A 26 -2.61 -21.30 -46.80
C PRO A 26 -3.60 -21.46 -45.62
N PRO A 27 -3.83 -22.69 -45.12
CA PRO A 27 -4.90 -23.00 -44.17
C PRO A 27 -4.49 -22.79 -42.70
N SER A 28 -4.14 -21.57 -42.30
CA SER A 28 -3.78 -21.29 -40.89
C SER A 28 -4.35 -20.02 -40.26
N ILE A 29 -5.36 -19.39 -40.86
CA ILE A 29 -6.13 -18.33 -40.20
C ILE A 29 -7.60 -18.74 -40.16
N GLY A 30 -7.89 -19.65 -39.24
CA GLY A 30 -9.26 -19.91 -38.77
C GLY A 30 -9.80 -18.62 -38.17
N ASN A 31 -10.76 -18.03 -38.87
CA ASN A 31 -11.36 -16.73 -38.61
C ASN A 31 -12.08 -16.70 -37.23
N PRO A 32 -11.57 -16.01 -36.18
CA PRO A 32 -12.25 -15.93 -34.87
C PRO A 32 -13.57 -15.13 -34.94
N LEU A 33 -13.89 -14.53 -36.09
CA LEU A 33 -15.13 -13.79 -36.32
C LEU A 33 -16.34 -14.67 -36.69
N LYS A 34 -16.14 -15.94 -37.09
CA LYS A 34 -17.26 -16.87 -37.36
C LYS A 34 -17.80 -17.57 -36.11
N SER A 35 -17.05 -17.59 -35.00
CA SER A 35 -17.55 -18.03 -33.70
C SER A 35 -18.30 -16.92 -32.93
N PHE A 36 -18.19 -15.67 -33.37
CA PHE A 36 -18.95 -14.53 -32.80
C PHE A 36 -20.33 -14.33 -33.45
N PHE A 37 -20.49 -14.68 -34.72
CA PHE A 37 -21.77 -14.63 -35.43
C PHE A 37 -22.25 -16.05 -35.76
N GLY A 38 -22.58 -16.78 -34.69
CA GLY A 38 -23.17 -18.11 -34.79
C GLY A 38 -24.44 -18.09 -35.63
N GLY A 39 -24.44 -18.84 -36.73
CA GLY A 39 -25.64 -19.23 -37.43
C GLY A 39 -26.37 -20.33 -36.66
N GLY A 40 -27.63 -20.05 -36.32
CA GLY A 40 -28.67 -21.06 -36.12
C GLY A 40 -28.76 -21.71 -34.73
N GLY A 41 -29.68 -21.19 -33.91
CA GLY A 41 -30.48 -22.01 -33.00
C GLY A 41 -29.98 -22.17 -31.57
N GLN A 42 -30.23 -21.17 -30.72
CA GLN A 42 -30.87 -21.27 -29.40
C GLN A 42 -30.69 -19.93 -28.66
N GLN A 43 -31.76 -19.13 -28.62
CA GLN A 43 -31.88 -18.03 -27.67
C GLN A 43 -32.22 -18.59 -26.30
N THR A 44 -31.41 -18.24 -25.28
CA THR A 44 -31.80 -17.72 -23.95
C THR A 44 -30.76 -18.13 -22.88
N GLY A 45 -30.11 -17.15 -22.23
CA GLY A 45 -29.56 -17.35 -20.89
C GLY A 45 -28.08 -17.08 -20.58
N SER A 46 -27.27 -16.46 -21.45
CA SER A 46 -25.84 -16.22 -21.12
C SER A 46 -25.54 -15.07 -20.14
N SER A 47 -26.56 -14.41 -19.58
CA SER A 47 -26.38 -13.35 -18.57
C SER A 47 -26.11 -13.92 -17.15
N TYR A 48 -26.46 -15.19 -16.88
CA TYR A 48 -26.26 -15.81 -15.57
C TYR A 48 -24.83 -16.34 -15.32
N SER A 49 -23.99 -16.42 -16.36
CA SER A 49 -22.63 -16.96 -16.21
C SER A 49 -21.61 -15.93 -15.76
N SER A 50 -21.75 -14.66 -16.15
CA SER A 50 -20.79 -13.59 -15.80
C SER A 50 -20.92 -13.16 -14.34
N VAL A 51 -22.15 -13.01 -13.84
CA VAL A 51 -22.40 -12.64 -12.44
C VAL A 51 -22.00 -13.77 -11.50
N ASN A 52 -22.32 -15.01 -11.85
CA ASN A 52 -21.92 -16.17 -11.04
C ASN A 52 -20.42 -16.42 -11.09
N LYS A 53 -19.75 -16.19 -12.23
CA LYS A 53 -18.28 -16.23 -12.33
C LYS A 53 -17.62 -15.12 -11.54
N PHE A 54 -18.16 -13.91 -11.58
CA PHE A 54 -17.68 -12.79 -10.76
C PHE A 54 -17.81 -13.10 -9.26
N ARG A 55 -19.00 -13.54 -8.83
CA ARG A 55 -19.24 -13.95 -7.44
C ARG A 55 -18.31 -15.08 -7.00
N ALA A 56 -18.12 -16.08 -7.84
CA ALA A 56 -17.18 -17.17 -7.59
C ALA A 56 -15.72 -16.67 -7.50
N SER A 57 -15.29 -15.76 -8.38
CA SER A 57 -13.93 -15.21 -8.34
C SER A 57 -13.67 -14.32 -7.13
N ILE A 58 -14.67 -13.55 -6.68
CA ILE A 58 -14.55 -12.74 -5.46
C ILE A 58 -14.55 -13.62 -4.21
N ALA A 59 -15.44 -14.62 -4.15
CA ALA A 59 -15.48 -15.55 -3.03
C ALA A 59 -14.19 -16.40 -2.92
N ALA A 60 -13.58 -16.77 -4.06
CA ALA A 60 -12.31 -17.50 -4.09
C ALA A 60 -11.13 -16.66 -3.55
N ASN A 61 -11.18 -15.33 -3.68
CA ASN A 61 -10.11 -14.41 -3.26
C ASN A 61 -10.36 -13.75 -1.89
N ASN A 62 -11.10 -14.42 -1.00
CA ASN A 62 -11.44 -13.93 0.34
C ASN A 62 -12.25 -12.60 0.34
N GLY A 63 -13.04 -12.35 -0.71
CA GLY A 63 -13.88 -11.16 -0.81
C GLY A 63 -13.18 -9.95 -1.43
N LEU A 64 -13.74 -8.77 -1.18
CA LEU A 64 -13.19 -7.49 -1.64
C LEU A 64 -12.39 -6.85 -0.50
N ALA A 65 -11.22 -6.30 -0.82
CA ALA A 65 -10.44 -5.52 0.14
C ALA A 65 -11.25 -4.30 0.63
N ARG A 66 -11.27 -4.09 1.95
CA ARG A 66 -11.97 -2.96 2.57
C ARG A 66 -11.00 -1.81 2.81
N LEU A 67 -11.45 -0.58 2.56
CA LEU A 67 -10.64 0.63 2.70
C LEU A 67 -10.36 1.02 4.16
N ASN A 68 -11.19 0.58 5.11
CA ASN A 68 -11.10 0.97 6.51
C ASN A 68 -10.14 0.11 7.34
N ARG A 69 -9.32 -0.72 6.70
CA ARG A 69 -8.42 -1.69 7.34
C ARG A 69 -7.00 -1.45 6.88
N PHE A 70 -6.37 -0.44 7.47
CA PHE A 70 -4.98 -0.15 7.23
C PHE A 70 -4.29 0.30 8.52
N PHE A 71 -2.98 0.19 8.52
CA PHE A 71 -2.10 0.69 9.58
C PHE A 71 -0.91 1.38 8.93
N ILE A 72 -0.40 2.41 9.58
CA ILE A 72 0.79 3.13 9.16
C ILE A 72 1.82 2.99 10.27
N ASP A 73 3.04 2.66 9.90
CA ASP A 73 4.14 2.50 10.84
C ASP A 73 5.35 3.30 10.34
N PHE A 74 5.93 4.11 11.20
CA PHE A 74 7.18 4.81 10.94
C PHE A 74 7.95 5.07 12.23
N ASN A 75 9.28 5.11 12.11
CA ASN A 75 10.16 5.34 13.24
C ASN A 75 10.37 6.84 13.50
N ILE A 76 10.86 7.17 14.69
CA ILE A 76 11.29 8.54 15.02
C ILE A 76 12.57 8.87 14.23
N PRO A 77 12.65 10.05 13.59
CA PRO A 77 13.87 10.53 12.94
C PRO A 77 15.06 10.60 13.91
N ASN A 78 16.27 10.40 13.40
CA ASN A 78 17.47 10.43 14.24
C ASN A 78 17.70 11.80 14.89
N SER A 79 17.33 12.89 14.22
CA SER A 79 17.38 14.26 14.75
C SER A 79 16.46 14.48 15.95
N MET A 80 15.40 13.68 16.08
CA MET A 80 14.43 13.73 17.19
C MET A 80 14.68 12.65 18.24
N ARG A 81 15.52 11.65 17.96
CA ARG A 81 15.91 10.65 18.94
C ARG A 81 16.85 11.32 19.93
N ALA A 82 16.28 11.83 21.02
CA ALA A 82 16.97 12.57 22.05
C ALA A 82 18.34 11.95 22.37
N HIS A 83 19.38 12.78 22.23
CA HIS A 83 20.72 12.52 22.75
C HIS A 83 20.79 12.89 24.24
N ASP A 84 19.72 12.61 25.00
CA ASP A 84 19.58 13.04 26.38
C ASP A 84 19.79 11.85 27.34
N ASP A 85 20.83 11.98 28.17
CA ASP A 85 21.18 11.12 29.31
C ASP A 85 20.10 11.10 30.43
N HIS A 86 18.91 11.65 30.18
CA HIS A 86 17.82 11.81 31.14
C HIS A 86 16.48 11.25 30.60
N GLY A 87 16.47 9.97 30.24
CA GLY A 87 15.30 9.08 30.41
C GLY A 87 13.94 9.58 29.86
N GLY A 88 13.84 9.91 28.56
CA GLY A 88 12.57 10.20 27.91
C GLY A 88 11.76 8.94 27.56
N VAL A 89 10.91 8.46 28.48
CA VAL A 89 9.95 7.36 28.21
C VAL A 89 8.80 7.82 27.31
N GLU A 90 8.52 9.12 27.23
CA GLU A 90 7.35 9.67 26.54
C GLU A 90 7.44 9.63 25.01
N ASP A 91 8.61 9.89 24.42
CA ASP A 91 8.76 9.88 22.95
C ASP A 91 8.59 8.48 22.36
N ARG A 92 9.03 7.45 23.09
CA ARG A 92 8.80 6.05 22.69
C ARG A 92 7.33 5.67 22.72
N ALA A 93 6.52 6.26 23.60
CA ALA A 93 5.09 5.98 23.68
C ALA A 93 4.34 6.52 22.44
N ILE A 94 4.80 7.64 21.86
CA ILE A 94 4.18 8.21 20.66
C ILE A 94 4.28 7.24 19.47
N ILE A 95 5.40 6.51 19.32
CA ILE A 95 5.58 5.50 18.25
C ILE A 95 4.52 4.40 18.33
N PHE A 96 4.16 3.96 19.54
CA PHE A 96 3.16 2.91 19.71
C PHE A 96 1.75 3.37 19.33
N ASP A 97 1.46 4.66 19.43
CA ASP A 97 0.13 5.23 19.19
C ASP A 97 -0.07 5.73 17.75
N VAL A 98 1.01 6.04 17.02
CA VAL A 98 0.97 6.52 15.63
C VAL A 98 0.09 5.66 14.70
N PRO A 99 0.19 4.31 14.69
CA PRO A 99 -0.62 3.47 13.82
C PRO A 99 -2.13 3.57 14.10
N PHE A 100 -2.51 3.96 15.32
CA PHE A 100 -3.90 4.07 15.74
C PHE A 100 -4.47 5.48 15.53
N LEU A 101 -3.60 6.48 15.42
CA LEU A 101 -3.99 7.87 15.19
C LEU A 101 -4.11 8.22 13.71
N ALA A 102 -3.60 7.40 12.79
CA ALA A 102 -3.82 7.61 11.36
C ALA A 102 -5.29 7.35 10.95
N GLU A 103 -6.01 8.39 10.54
CA GLU A 103 -7.42 8.31 10.13
C GLU A 103 -7.57 7.95 8.66
N SER A 104 -6.71 8.50 7.79
CA SER A 104 -6.75 8.24 6.35
C SER A 104 -5.37 8.37 5.72
N VAL A 105 -5.15 7.57 4.69
CA VAL A 105 -3.94 7.58 3.87
C VAL A 105 -4.29 7.23 2.44
N ASN A 106 -3.59 7.87 1.50
CA ASN A 106 -3.65 7.50 0.10
C ASN A 106 -2.55 6.46 -0.18
N LEU A 107 -2.83 5.43 -0.98
CA LEU A 107 -1.74 4.61 -1.51
C LEU A 107 -0.99 5.43 -2.56
N PRO A 108 0.35 5.55 -2.47
CA PRO A 108 1.13 6.35 -3.42
C PRO A 108 0.98 5.79 -4.84
N GLY A 109 0.72 6.68 -5.79
CA GLY A 109 0.74 6.37 -7.21
C GLY A 109 2.16 6.52 -7.81
N VAL A 110 2.33 6.01 -9.02
CA VAL A 110 3.49 6.32 -9.87
C VAL A 110 3.00 6.69 -11.26
N SER A 111 3.56 7.76 -11.81
CA SER A 111 3.34 8.16 -13.20
C SER A 111 4.64 8.04 -13.97
N PHE A 112 4.57 7.84 -15.29
CA PHE A 112 5.76 7.82 -16.14
C PHE A 112 5.77 9.06 -17.03
N ALA A 113 6.87 9.81 -16.98
CA ALA A 113 7.13 10.85 -17.96
C ALA A 113 7.36 10.19 -19.32
N THR A 114 6.63 10.65 -20.35
CA THR A 114 6.72 10.08 -21.70
C THR A 114 7.20 11.13 -22.70
N THR A 115 8.07 10.71 -23.61
CA THR A 115 8.42 11.50 -24.81
C THR A 115 7.70 10.96 -26.03
N GLU A 116 7.30 11.85 -26.93
CA GLU A 116 6.68 11.51 -28.21
C GLU A 116 7.76 11.31 -29.27
N ILE A 117 7.73 10.17 -29.96
CA ILE A 117 8.70 9.82 -31.00
C ILE A 117 7.95 9.44 -32.27
N ARG A 118 8.38 10.02 -33.40
CA ARG A 118 7.93 9.65 -34.74
C ARG A 118 8.98 8.76 -35.40
N ARG A 119 8.79 7.45 -35.31
CA ARG A 119 9.78 6.47 -35.82
C ARG A 119 10.11 6.65 -37.32
N TYR A 120 9.13 7.09 -38.12
CA TYR A 120 9.26 7.18 -39.59
C TYR A 120 9.08 8.61 -40.15
N GLY A 121 9.02 9.64 -39.31
CA GLY A 121 8.77 11.04 -39.73
C GLY A 121 7.31 11.35 -40.13
N TYR A 122 6.53 10.33 -40.50
CA TYR A 122 5.09 10.39 -40.74
C TYR A 122 4.38 9.22 -40.04
N GLY A 123 3.05 9.31 -39.88
CA GLY A 123 2.23 8.27 -39.24
C GLY A 123 1.96 8.50 -37.74
N PRO A 124 1.46 7.46 -37.03
CA PRO A 124 1.03 7.57 -35.64
C PRO A 124 2.22 7.90 -34.71
N ILE A 125 1.95 8.76 -33.74
CA ILE A 125 2.91 9.15 -32.71
C ILE A 125 2.98 8.04 -31.67
N GLU A 126 4.19 7.57 -31.35
CA GLU A 126 4.44 6.60 -30.28
C GLU A 126 4.95 7.36 -29.04
N ARG A 127 4.43 7.01 -27.85
CA ARG A 127 4.90 7.56 -26.57
C ARG A 127 5.82 6.57 -25.89
N LYS A 128 7.04 6.99 -25.53
CA LYS A 128 8.02 6.18 -24.80
C LYS A 128 8.24 6.72 -23.39
N PRO A 129 8.05 5.92 -22.33
CA PRO A 129 8.34 6.33 -20.96
C PRO A 129 9.86 6.41 -20.74
N TYR A 130 10.33 7.40 -19.96
CA TYR A 130 11.76 7.57 -19.65
C TYR A 130 12.08 7.79 -18.17
N MET A 131 11.12 8.24 -17.34
CA MET A 131 11.36 8.50 -15.91
C MET A 131 10.09 8.26 -15.08
N PRO A 132 10.19 7.59 -13.92
CA PRO A 132 9.09 7.54 -12.95
C PRO A 132 8.97 8.87 -12.20
N ILE A 133 7.74 9.33 -12.00
CA ILE A 133 7.38 10.47 -11.16
C ILE A 133 6.58 9.91 -9.99
N PHE A 134 7.11 10.10 -8.79
CA PHE A 134 6.45 9.76 -7.55
C PHE A 134 5.55 10.91 -7.11
N VAL A 135 4.36 10.59 -6.63
CA VAL A 135 3.41 11.57 -6.09
C VAL A 135 3.54 11.58 -4.57
N ASP A 136 3.59 12.77 -3.98
CA ASP A 136 3.66 12.93 -2.52
C ASP A 136 2.46 12.27 -1.83
N ASN A 137 2.72 11.75 -0.64
CA ASN A 137 1.74 10.99 0.13
C ASN A 137 1.06 11.87 1.16
N THR A 138 -0.27 11.95 1.15
CA THR A 138 -1.01 12.68 2.19
C THR A 138 -1.60 11.71 3.20
N ILE A 139 -1.36 11.99 4.48
CA ILE A 139 -1.85 11.24 5.64
C ILE A 139 -2.57 12.22 6.57
N SER A 140 -3.79 11.87 6.98
CA SER A 140 -4.53 12.61 8.02
C SER A 140 -4.42 11.88 9.34
N PHE A 141 -3.92 12.57 10.38
CA PHE A 141 -3.86 12.05 11.73
C PHE A 141 -4.93 12.66 12.62
N LEU A 142 -5.41 11.89 13.58
CA LEU A 142 -6.26 12.35 14.67
C LEU A 142 -5.42 13.05 15.75
N GLY A 143 -5.95 14.15 16.28
CA GLY A 143 -5.38 14.82 17.44
C GLY A 143 -5.65 14.04 18.72
N ASP A 144 -4.60 13.68 19.44
CA ASP A 144 -4.69 13.16 20.81
C ASP A 144 -5.05 14.28 21.81
N GLY A 145 -5.70 13.94 22.92
CA GLY A 145 -6.11 14.88 23.97
C GLY A 145 -4.94 15.62 24.64
N LYS A 146 -3.71 15.09 24.52
CA LYS A 146 -2.48 15.77 24.96
C LYS A 146 -1.77 16.58 23.86
N GLY A 147 -2.27 16.54 22.63
CA GLY A 147 -1.66 17.20 21.47
C GLY A 147 -0.30 16.63 21.07
N ARG A 148 0.02 15.39 21.48
CA ARG A 148 1.34 14.77 21.26
C ARG A 148 1.65 14.58 19.77
N MET A 149 0.67 14.12 19.00
CA MET A 149 0.82 13.93 17.54
C MET A 149 1.13 15.26 16.83
N TYR A 150 0.40 16.32 17.15
CA TYR A 150 0.64 17.65 16.58
C TYR A 150 2.04 18.15 16.91
N LYS A 151 2.44 18.08 18.18
CA LYS A 151 3.78 18.48 18.63
C LYS A 151 4.87 17.66 17.94
N PHE A 152 4.68 16.35 17.82
CA PHE A 152 5.62 15.46 17.15
C PHE A 152 5.84 15.87 15.69
N LEU A 153 4.76 16.07 14.92
CA LEU A 153 4.84 16.47 13.51
C LEU A 153 5.46 17.87 13.36
N TYR A 154 5.08 18.80 14.23
CA TYR A 154 5.66 20.13 14.29
C TYR A 154 7.17 20.08 14.56
N THR A 155 7.60 19.33 15.58
CA THR A 155 9.02 19.15 15.90
C THR A 155 9.76 18.48 14.75
N TRP A 156 9.17 17.49 14.09
CA TRP A 156 9.78 16.85 12.93
C TRP A 156 10.00 17.85 11.79
N MET A 157 9.00 18.65 11.43
CA MET A 157 9.20 19.69 10.41
C MET A 157 10.27 20.70 10.84
N ASN A 158 10.30 21.06 12.13
CA ASN A 158 11.27 22.00 12.67
C ASN A 158 12.70 21.43 12.74
N THR A 159 12.87 20.10 12.77
CA THR A 159 14.20 19.48 12.67
C THR A 159 14.75 19.47 11.25
N ILE A 160 13.89 19.52 10.23
CA ILE A 160 14.33 19.64 8.82
C ILE A 160 14.89 21.05 8.58
N ILE A 161 14.10 22.06 8.93
CA ILE A 161 14.46 23.47 8.85
C ILE A 161 13.92 24.14 10.10
N LYS A 162 14.79 24.78 10.87
CA LYS A 162 14.37 25.52 12.07
C LYS A 162 13.70 26.81 11.67
N PHE A 163 12.37 26.83 11.66
CA PHE A 163 11.56 27.97 11.22
C PHE A 163 10.92 28.74 12.39
N ASP A 164 10.91 28.17 13.59
CA ASP A 164 10.33 28.79 14.79
C ASP A 164 11.31 29.67 15.59
N GLU A 165 12.59 29.64 15.22
CA GLU A 165 13.64 30.47 15.81
C GLU A 165 13.78 31.82 15.09
N MET A 166 14.12 32.86 15.85
CA MET A 166 14.44 34.17 15.27
C MET A 166 15.70 34.07 14.39
N PRO A 167 15.82 34.83 13.28
CA PRO A 167 17.02 34.83 12.42
C PRO A 167 18.33 35.20 13.15
N SER A 168 18.22 35.93 14.27
CA SER A 168 19.33 36.31 15.15
C SER A 168 19.56 35.32 16.32
N GLY A 169 18.84 34.18 16.30
CA GLY A 169 18.90 33.15 17.33
C GLY A 169 20.29 32.52 17.45
N LYS A 170 20.59 32.03 18.65
CA LYS A 170 21.81 31.25 18.88
C LYS A 170 21.73 29.93 18.11
N THR A 171 22.87 29.45 17.65
CA THR A 171 22.99 28.12 17.06
C THR A 171 22.46 27.06 18.03
N GLY A 172 21.48 26.26 17.60
CA GLY A 172 20.92 25.19 18.45
C GLY A 172 21.89 24.01 18.62
N SER A 173 21.45 22.94 19.29
CA SER A 173 22.29 21.79 19.70
C SER A 173 23.12 21.16 18.57
N ASN A 174 22.60 21.15 17.33
CA ASN A 174 23.25 20.54 16.17
C ASN A 174 24.19 21.50 15.41
N ASN A 175 24.50 22.66 15.99
CA ASN A 175 25.29 23.71 15.35
C ASN A 175 24.68 24.27 14.03
N ALA A 176 23.41 23.95 13.74
CA ALA A 176 22.62 24.52 12.67
C ALA A 176 22.02 25.87 13.08
N ARG A 177 22.13 26.85 12.19
CA ARG A 177 21.53 28.18 12.35
C ARG A 177 20.02 28.14 12.08
N PRO A 178 19.25 29.13 12.58
CA PRO A 178 17.87 29.32 12.14
C PRO A 178 17.80 29.36 10.61
N PHE A 179 16.78 28.72 10.04
CA PHE A 179 16.53 28.60 8.59
C PHE A 179 17.58 27.80 7.80
N GLU A 180 18.46 27.06 8.47
CA GLU A 180 19.37 26.11 7.83
C GLU A 180 18.73 24.72 7.71
N VAL A 181 19.02 24.03 6.61
CA VAL A 181 18.55 22.66 6.34
C VAL A 181 19.50 21.67 7.00
N ASP A 182 18.95 20.74 7.79
CA ASP A 182 19.74 19.67 8.41
C ASP A 182 20.07 18.54 7.41
N PHE A 183 20.90 17.57 7.79
CA PHE A 183 21.25 16.46 6.89
C PHE A 183 20.04 15.54 6.66
N LYS A 184 19.84 15.15 5.38
CA LYS A 184 18.73 14.27 4.98
C LYS A 184 18.62 13.00 5.84
N ASN A 185 19.75 12.35 6.10
CA ASN A 185 19.81 11.11 6.88
C ASN A 185 19.36 11.27 8.34
N ASP A 186 19.35 12.50 8.86
CA ASP A 186 18.99 12.77 10.24
C ASP A 186 17.48 12.96 10.42
N TYR A 187 16.80 13.54 9.42
CA TYR A 187 15.36 13.80 9.47
C TYR A 187 14.50 12.82 8.65
N SER A 188 15.07 12.07 7.70
CA SER A 188 14.31 11.14 6.86
C SER A 188 14.09 9.78 7.54
N VAL A 189 12.89 9.20 7.38
CA VAL A 189 12.55 7.88 7.93
C VAL A 189 11.78 7.04 6.91
N ASP A 190 11.80 5.73 7.10
CA ASP A 190 10.96 4.84 6.29
C ASP A 190 9.52 4.80 6.83
N ILE A 191 8.53 5.01 5.97
CA ILE A 191 7.10 4.87 6.30
C ILE A 191 6.56 3.60 5.66
N THR A 192 5.88 2.76 6.43
CA THR A 192 5.25 1.53 5.96
C THR A 192 3.73 1.64 6.05
N ILE A 193 3.04 1.47 4.93
CA ILE A 193 1.57 1.43 4.85
C ILE A 193 1.17 -0.03 4.65
N ILE A 194 0.31 -0.54 5.53
CA ILE A 194 -0.12 -1.94 5.55
C ILE A 194 -1.64 -1.98 5.44
N THR A 195 -2.19 -2.65 4.43
CA THR A 195 -3.63 -2.98 4.33
C THR A 195 -3.86 -4.41 4.81
N VAL A 196 -4.92 -4.65 5.57
CA VAL A 196 -5.25 -5.98 6.12
C VAL A 196 -6.64 -6.47 5.70
N ASP A 197 -6.81 -7.80 5.68
CA ASP A 197 -8.08 -8.46 5.37
C ASP A 197 -9.01 -8.57 6.59
N GLU A 198 -10.15 -9.26 6.42
CA GLU A 198 -11.10 -9.50 7.50
C GLU A 198 -10.54 -10.35 8.64
N ALA A 199 -9.59 -11.24 8.33
CA ALA A 199 -8.88 -12.12 9.25
C ALA A 199 -7.58 -11.50 9.81
N ASN A 200 -7.31 -10.22 9.53
CA ASN A 200 -6.11 -9.47 9.89
C ASN A 200 -4.81 -9.97 9.26
N ASN A 201 -4.88 -10.67 8.13
CA ASN A 201 -3.73 -10.96 7.29
C ASN A 201 -3.38 -9.74 6.45
N LYS A 202 -2.08 -9.50 6.25
CA LYS A 202 -1.60 -8.44 5.37
C LYS A 202 -1.98 -8.75 3.92
N ILE A 203 -2.57 -7.78 3.21
CA ILE A 203 -2.91 -7.86 1.78
C ILE A 203 -1.91 -7.04 0.95
N ILE A 204 -1.60 -5.83 1.41
CA ILE A 204 -0.70 -4.89 0.74
C ILE A 204 0.25 -4.33 1.79
N GLU A 205 1.54 -4.34 1.51
CA GLU A 205 2.57 -3.70 2.34
C GLU A 205 3.41 -2.81 1.42
N LEU A 206 3.30 -1.50 1.59
CA LEU A 206 4.07 -0.50 0.84
C LEU A 206 5.06 0.16 1.77
N LYS A 207 6.33 0.21 1.37
CA LYS A 207 7.38 0.89 2.10
C LYS A 207 7.88 2.09 1.31
N LEU A 208 7.68 3.28 1.86
CA LEU A 208 8.21 4.57 1.41
C LEU A 208 9.57 4.78 2.07
N TYR A 209 10.60 5.02 1.27
CA TYR A 209 11.97 5.23 1.76
C TYR A 209 12.33 6.70 1.82
N ASP A 210 13.14 7.03 2.82
CA ASP A 210 13.63 8.38 3.09
C ASP A 210 12.48 9.40 3.07
N ALA A 211 11.37 9.08 3.71
CA ALA A 211 10.20 9.92 3.77
C ALA A 211 10.33 11.00 4.86
N TYR A 212 9.78 12.18 4.59
CA TYR A 212 9.76 13.30 5.54
C TYR A 212 8.59 14.24 5.22
N PRO A 213 8.03 14.93 6.23
CA PRO A 213 6.92 15.87 6.03
C PRO A 213 7.40 17.12 5.31
N ILE A 214 6.64 17.57 4.31
CA ILE A 214 6.88 18.83 3.58
C ILE A 214 5.81 19.88 3.84
N PHE A 215 4.65 19.45 4.32
CA PHE A 215 3.51 20.32 4.55
C PHE A 215 2.65 19.77 5.68
N MET A 216 2.27 20.64 6.60
CA MET A 216 1.24 20.40 7.61
C MET A 216 0.15 21.44 7.38
N GLY A 217 -1.06 20.99 7.08
CA GLY A 217 -2.17 21.88 6.75
C GLY A 217 -2.79 22.54 7.97
N ASP A 218 -3.50 23.64 7.72
CA ASP A 218 -4.22 24.38 8.74
C ASP A 218 -5.33 23.52 9.36
N ILE A 219 -5.47 23.63 10.68
CA ILE A 219 -6.48 22.92 11.45
C ILE A 219 -7.54 23.91 11.88
N GLN A 220 -8.76 23.74 11.37
CA GLN A 220 -9.87 24.60 11.75
C GLN A 220 -10.35 24.26 13.16
N MET A 221 -10.21 25.22 14.08
CA MET A 221 -10.71 25.13 15.44
C MET A 221 -11.99 25.97 15.58
N ASN A 222 -13.08 25.38 16.06
CA ASN A 222 -14.39 26.05 16.17
C ASN A 222 -15.09 25.65 17.48
N TRP A 223 -15.42 26.64 18.34
CA TRP A 223 -16.16 26.40 19.58
C TRP A 223 -17.56 25.81 19.38
N GLY A 224 -18.16 26.00 18.19
CA GLY A 224 -19.45 25.42 17.84
C GLY A 224 -19.40 23.95 17.45
N SER A 225 -18.21 23.37 17.26
CA SER A 225 -18.08 21.95 16.91
C SER A 225 -17.97 21.11 18.18
N ASN A 226 -19.01 20.32 18.46
CA ASN A 226 -19.10 19.46 19.64
C ASN A 226 -18.79 17.99 19.34
N ASP A 227 -18.97 17.57 18.08
CA ASP A 227 -18.84 16.17 17.66
C ASP A 227 -17.69 15.93 16.67
N ASP A 228 -16.97 16.97 16.23
CA ASP A 228 -15.80 16.78 15.37
C ASP A 228 -14.54 16.49 16.20
N VAL A 229 -13.69 15.66 15.60
CA VAL A 229 -12.35 15.39 16.09
C VAL A 229 -11.33 16.24 15.32
N MET A 230 -10.26 16.62 16.02
CA MET A 230 -9.14 17.34 15.42
C MET A 230 -8.45 16.45 14.38
N ARG A 231 -8.33 16.93 13.14
CA ARG A 231 -7.63 16.26 12.04
C ARG A 231 -6.42 17.07 11.62
N ILE A 232 -5.28 16.40 11.51
CA ILE A 232 -3.98 16.99 11.20
C ILE A 232 -3.58 16.43 9.82
N PRO A 233 -3.86 17.16 8.72
CA PRO A 233 -3.43 16.74 7.40
C PRO A 233 -1.93 17.02 7.22
N VAL A 234 -1.17 15.99 6.86
CA VAL A 234 0.27 16.10 6.60
C VAL A 234 0.60 15.46 5.26
N THR A 235 1.39 16.17 4.46
CA THR A 235 1.94 15.65 3.21
C THR A 235 3.41 15.28 3.40
N PHE A 236 3.72 14.03 3.10
CA PHE A 236 5.05 13.44 3.11
C PHE A 236 5.58 13.32 1.68
N THR A 237 6.82 13.75 1.48
CA THR A 237 7.59 13.39 0.30
C THR A 237 8.54 12.26 0.63
N PHE A 238 9.03 11.55 -0.37
CA PHE A 238 9.88 10.37 -0.21
C PHE A 238 10.74 10.17 -1.47
N PHE A 239 11.83 9.42 -1.35
CA PHE A 239 12.73 9.19 -2.48
C PHE A 239 12.20 8.14 -3.46
N ASN A 240 11.75 7.01 -2.92
CA ASN A 240 11.13 5.93 -3.68
C ASN A 240 10.18 5.13 -2.78
N TRP A 241 9.28 4.37 -3.38
CA TRP A 241 8.47 3.39 -2.66
C TRP A 241 8.60 2.02 -3.30
N LYS A 242 8.44 0.97 -2.50
CA LYS A 242 8.35 -0.41 -3.01
C LYS A 242 7.20 -1.14 -2.35
N MET A 243 6.52 -1.96 -3.14
CA MET A 243 5.65 -2.99 -2.61
C MET A 243 6.54 -4.10 -2.05
N GLN A 244 6.28 -4.50 -0.81
CA GLN A 244 6.96 -5.63 -0.19
C GLN A 244 6.21 -6.91 -0.57
N ASP A 245 6.98 -7.96 -0.82
CA ASP A 245 6.40 -9.28 -0.99
C ASP A 245 5.79 -9.72 0.35
N ILE A 246 4.48 -9.84 0.36
CA ILE A 246 3.79 -10.53 1.43
C ILE A 246 3.92 -12.00 1.11
N GLU A 247 4.76 -12.71 1.86
CA GLU A 247 4.73 -14.16 1.84
C GLU A 247 3.33 -14.61 2.25
N ILE A 248 2.54 -14.97 1.23
CA ILE A 248 1.37 -15.81 1.43
C ILE A 248 1.96 -17.12 1.94
N ASN A 249 1.82 -17.40 3.24
CA ASN A 249 2.27 -18.65 3.83
C ASN A 249 1.50 -19.81 3.19
N LEU A 250 1.97 -20.30 2.04
CA LEU A 250 1.68 -21.62 1.53
C LEU A 250 2.55 -22.59 2.30
N ALA A 251 2.30 -22.70 3.61
CA ALA A 251 2.91 -23.65 4.55
C ALA A 251 4.31 -24.15 4.15
N GLU A 252 5.32 -23.28 4.15
CA GLU A 252 6.72 -23.68 4.08
C GLU A 252 7.41 -23.26 5.39
N ASN A 253 7.78 -24.28 6.18
CA ASN A 253 8.39 -24.12 7.50
C ASN A 253 9.88 -23.76 7.34
N ASP A 254 10.22 -22.47 7.19
CA ASP A 254 11.60 -22.01 7.30
C ASP A 254 11.88 -21.39 8.69
N PRO A 255 12.75 -22.00 9.52
CA PRO A 255 13.03 -21.56 10.90
C PRO A 255 13.90 -20.30 11.03
N LYS A 256 14.28 -19.61 9.93
CA LYS A 256 15.20 -18.45 9.98
C LYS A 256 14.62 -17.09 9.61
N LYS A 257 13.30 -16.92 9.55
CA LYS A 257 12.71 -15.62 9.21
C LYS A 257 12.58 -14.69 10.43
N ASN A 258 13.25 -13.53 10.34
CA ASN A 258 13.12 -12.42 11.30
C ASN A 258 11.64 -12.01 11.44
N MET A 259 11.11 -12.10 12.66
CA MET A 259 9.69 -11.88 12.92
C MET A 259 9.25 -10.43 12.64
N SER A 260 8.19 -10.29 11.84
CA SER A 260 7.53 -9.01 11.54
C SER A 260 6.92 -8.38 12.80
N THR A 261 6.92 -7.04 12.89
CA THR A 261 6.42 -6.22 14.02
C THR A 261 5.00 -6.61 14.48
N PHE A 262 4.15 -7.08 13.57
CA PHE A 262 2.81 -7.56 13.88
C PHE A 262 2.80 -8.85 14.74
N GLN A 263 3.74 -9.78 14.50
CA GLN A 263 3.91 -10.96 15.37
C GLN A 263 4.43 -10.57 16.75
N LYS A 264 5.19 -9.47 16.86
CA LYS A 264 5.60 -8.91 18.16
C LYS A 264 4.39 -8.30 18.89
N LEU A 265 3.52 -7.58 18.17
CA LEU A 265 2.30 -6.97 18.74
C LEU A 265 1.27 -8.02 19.18
N GLN A 266 1.06 -9.08 18.38
CA GLN A 266 0.18 -10.19 18.74
C GLN A 266 0.69 -10.98 19.96
N LYS A 267 2.01 -11.15 20.10
CA LYS A 267 2.61 -11.77 21.29
C LYS A 267 2.46 -10.91 22.55
N ILE A 268 2.39 -9.58 22.43
CA ILE A 268 2.09 -8.70 23.57
C ILE A 268 0.60 -8.83 23.97
N GLY A 269 -0.31 -8.91 22.99
CA GLY A 269 -1.74 -9.14 23.25
C GLY A 269 -2.03 -10.45 24.00
N SER A 270 -1.26 -11.52 23.74
CA SER A 270 -1.35 -12.78 24.48
C SER A 270 -0.53 -12.81 25.77
N ALA A 271 0.56 -12.05 25.88
CA ALA A 271 1.34 -11.91 27.11
C ALA A 271 0.57 -11.20 28.23
N VAL A 272 -0.36 -10.30 27.91
CA VAL A 272 -1.25 -9.68 28.91
C VAL A 272 -2.23 -10.70 29.52
N GLN A 273 -2.66 -11.72 28.74
CA GLN A 273 -3.51 -12.79 29.26
C GLN A 273 -2.74 -13.82 30.11
N THR A 274 -1.43 -13.97 29.93
CA THR A 274 -0.60 -14.85 30.79
C THR A 274 -0.12 -14.16 32.08
N LEU A 275 -0.05 -12.83 32.13
CA LEU A 275 0.19 -12.08 33.38
C LEU A 275 -1.03 -12.04 34.33
N ALA A 276 -2.23 -12.33 33.84
CA ALA A 276 -3.45 -12.45 34.65
C ALA A 276 -3.59 -13.81 35.38
N ALA A 277 -2.72 -14.79 35.10
CA ALA A 277 -2.75 -16.12 35.74
C ALA A 277 -1.86 -16.24 36.99
N ILE A 278 -1.16 -15.17 37.39
CA ILE A 278 -0.41 -15.15 38.65
C ILE A 278 -1.40 -14.92 39.81
N ARG A 279 -2.03 -16.01 40.22
CA ARG A 279 -2.85 -16.11 41.42
C ARG A 279 -2.02 -15.68 42.62
N LYS A 280 -2.50 -14.69 43.40
CA LYS A 280 -1.83 -14.23 44.63
C LYS A 280 -1.57 -15.44 45.55
N PRO A 281 -0.31 -15.69 45.97
CA PRO A 281 0.00 -16.81 46.85
C PRO A 281 -0.52 -16.53 48.26
N ASN A 282 -1.28 -17.47 48.84
CA ASN A 282 -1.89 -17.34 50.17
C ASN A 282 -1.09 -18.05 51.27
N GLY A 283 0.20 -18.34 51.06
CA GLY A 283 1.01 -18.98 52.08
C GLY A 283 2.48 -19.12 51.72
N VAL A 284 3.31 -19.17 52.75
CA VAL A 284 4.79 -19.23 52.65
C VAL A 284 5.29 -20.51 51.96
N ALA A 285 4.45 -21.56 51.90
CA ALA A 285 4.75 -22.80 51.21
C ALA A 285 4.75 -22.68 49.66
N ASP A 286 3.99 -21.73 49.08
CA ASP A 286 3.92 -21.53 47.61
C ASP A 286 5.10 -20.71 47.05
N ILE A 287 5.82 -19.98 47.90
CA ILE A 287 6.96 -19.15 47.48
C ILE A 287 8.16 -20.03 47.06
N ILE A 288 8.31 -21.21 47.68
CA ILE A 288 9.46 -22.10 47.43
C ILE A 288 9.33 -22.80 46.07
N ASN A 289 8.11 -23.07 45.58
CA ASN A 289 7.90 -23.60 44.22
C ASN A 289 7.84 -22.50 43.13
N ALA A 290 7.43 -21.27 43.48
CA ALA A 290 7.44 -20.14 42.54
C ALA A 290 8.87 -19.71 42.15
N ALA A 291 9.83 -19.81 43.06
CA ALA A 291 11.23 -19.45 42.80
C ALA A 291 11.97 -20.46 41.88
N GLY A 292 11.58 -21.73 41.90
CA GLY A 292 12.13 -22.76 41.01
C GLY A 292 11.72 -22.55 39.54
N ASN A 293 10.47 -22.16 39.31
CA ASN A 293 9.93 -21.93 37.96
C ASN A 293 10.32 -20.56 37.38
N ALA A 294 10.58 -19.55 38.22
CA ALA A 294 11.09 -18.25 37.75
C ALA A 294 12.51 -18.34 37.16
N LYS A 295 13.35 -19.27 37.64
CA LYS A 295 14.71 -19.46 37.10
C LYS A 295 14.71 -20.09 35.70
N ILE A 296 13.67 -20.85 35.34
CA ILE A 296 13.50 -21.45 34.01
C ILE A 296 12.94 -20.41 33.01
N ALA A 297 12.06 -19.50 33.45
CA ALA A 297 11.52 -18.43 32.61
C ALA A 297 12.57 -17.34 32.29
N VAL A 298 13.52 -17.05 33.19
CA VAL A 298 14.59 -16.08 32.96
C VAL A 298 15.77 -16.68 32.17
N GLY A 299 16.01 -17.99 32.26
CA GLY A 299 17.05 -18.68 31.48
C GLY A 299 16.76 -18.82 29.97
N GLY A 300 15.50 -18.68 29.54
CA GLY A 300 15.11 -18.72 28.13
C GLY A 300 15.21 -17.38 27.39
N LEU A 301 15.58 -16.29 28.07
CA LEU A 301 15.66 -14.93 27.54
C LEU A 301 17.10 -14.41 27.35
N SER A 302 18.12 -15.18 27.72
CA SER A 302 19.55 -14.81 27.56
C SER A 302 20.24 -15.59 26.42
N GLY A 303 19.49 -16.08 25.44
CA GLY A 303 20.00 -16.88 24.33
C GLY A 303 19.39 -16.49 23.00
N PHE A 304 19.41 -15.19 22.66
CA PHE A 304 19.28 -14.63 21.31
C PHE A 304 20.08 -13.33 21.26
#